data_AF-A0A949AME2-F1
#
_entry.id   AF-A0A949AME2-F1
#
_cell.length_a   1.000
_cell.length_b   1.000
_cell.length_c   1.000
_cell.angle_alpha   90.00
_cell.angle_beta   90.00
_cell.angle_gamma   90.00
#
_symmetry.space_group_name_H-M   'P 1'
#
loop_
_entity.id
_entity.type
_entity.pdbx_description
1 polymer ?
#
loop_
_entity_poly.entity_id
_entity_poly.type
_entity_poly.pdbx_seq_one_letter_code
_entity_poly.pdbx_strand_id
1 'polypeptide(L)'
;MATQFDIDCALMAGRAYLTTRGQKNWFPIPDGWTEFFHIPNPTNSTISGFEAVSFQRGDEIVISFAGTYDKDITGDWVANTGLATGFGSAQLLQAAEYYLQVKAANASNPDARITLTGHSLGGGLAALVGVFFGEEAVTFDQAPFANSAEKNLLTPDVAANLKSDLLLAGYSEADLAGLTNFLQLRDINGGIPNSNLVSNIRVDGEFLSSAPLSLYDPVGTTETVLDHGPYSNPSIDMHSMALLTAFLQSAQSVANSDNPQQTLSEVTKKITNLLGMIFDDSLYAASTDTDTKNLLEHLV
;
A
#
# COMPACT_ATOMS: atom_id res chain seq x y z
N MET A 1 1.16 12.26 -15.09
CA MET A 1 0.15 11.20 -15.26
C MET A 1 0.77 9.91 -14.79
N ALA A 2 0.01 9.07 -14.10
CA ALA A 2 0.45 7.74 -13.69
C ALA A 2 0.85 6.90 -14.91
N THR A 3 1.89 6.09 -14.75
CA THR A 3 2.38 5.16 -15.75
C THR A 3 1.51 3.89 -15.77
N GLN A 4 1.69 3.03 -16.78
CA GLN A 4 1.08 1.69 -16.76
C GLN A 4 1.52 0.89 -15.53
N PHE A 5 2.80 1.01 -15.14
CA PHE A 5 3.32 0.30 -13.98
C PHE A 5 2.69 0.77 -12.66
N ASP A 6 2.38 2.07 -12.53
CA ASP A 6 1.64 2.59 -11.37
C ASP A 6 0.23 1.99 -11.29
N ILE A 7 -0.42 1.77 -12.43
CA ILE A 7 -1.74 1.12 -12.50
C ILE A 7 -1.64 -0.38 -12.20
N ASP A 8 -0.61 -1.07 -12.71
CA ASP A 8 -0.34 -2.46 -12.36
C ASP A 8 -0.15 -2.61 -10.84
N CYS A 9 0.63 -1.71 -10.21
CA CYS A 9 0.81 -1.65 -8.76
C CYS A 9 -0.50 -1.36 -8.03
N ALA A 10 -1.36 -0.47 -8.52
CA ALA A 10 -2.65 -0.17 -7.92
C ALA A 10 -3.58 -1.39 -7.91
N LEU A 11 -3.64 -2.10 -9.04
CA LEU A 11 -4.38 -3.35 -9.15
C LEU A 11 -3.86 -4.42 -8.17
N MET A 12 -2.54 -4.57 -8.07
CA MET A 12 -1.93 -5.50 -7.12
C MET A 12 -2.15 -5.12 -5.65
N ALA A 13 -2.12 -3.82 -5.32
CA ALA A 13 -2.45 -3.30 -3.99
C ALA A 13 -3.89 -3.64 -3.57
N GLY A 14 -4.86 -3.55 -4.48
CA GLY A 14 -6.22 -4.02 -4.22
C GLY A 14 -6.36 -5.55 -4.20
N ARG A 15 -5.58 -6.26 -5.03
CA ARG A 15 -5.57 -7.73 -5.11
C ARG A 15 -5.08 -8.38 -3.82
N ALA A 16 -4.20 -7.72 -3.05
CA ALA A 16 -3.62 -8.27 -1.82
C ALA A 16 -4.62 -8.50 -0.68
N TYR A 17 -5.82 -7.92 -0.74
CA TYR A 17 -6.89 -8.12 0.23
C TYR A 17 -7.64 -9.44 -0.05
N LEU A 18 -7.08 -10.57 0.39
CA LEU A 18 -7.60 -11.91 0.08
C LEU A 18 -8.69 -12.36 1.07
N THR A 19 -8.50 -12.13 2.36
CA THR A 19 -9.42 -12.64 3.40
C THR A 19 -10.52 -11.66 3.79
N THR A 20 -10.33 -10.40 3.42
CA THR A 20 -11.20 -9.27 3.77
C THR A 20 -12.08 -8.85 2.60
N ARG A 21 -11.98 -9.55 1.46
CA ARG A 21 -12.84 -9.37 0.29
C ARG A 21 -13.31 -10.73 -0.21
N GLY A 22 -14.59 -10.83 -0.53
CA GLY A 22 -15.15 -11.97 -1.24
C GLY A 22 -14.50 -12.09 -2.63
N GLN A 23 -14.31 -13.31 -3.11
CA GLN A 23 -13.59 -13.57 -4.36
C GLN A 23 -14.15 -12.81 -5.58
N LYS A 24 -15.45 -12.49 -5.60
CA LYS A 24 -16.08 -11.68 -6.66
C LYS A 24 -15.70 -10.20 -6.65
N ASN A 25 -15.16 -9.73 -5.54
CA ASN A 25 -14.73 -8.35 -5.28
C ASN A 25 -13.19 -8.26 -5.22
N TRP A 26 -12.48 -9.35 -5.55
CA TRP A 26 -11.05 -9.31 -5.78
C TRP A 26 -10.75 -8.54 -7.05
N PHE A 27 -9.73 -7.68 -6.99
CA PHE A 27 -9.23 -6.98 -8.16
C PHE A 27 -8.63 -8.00 -9.14
N PRO A 28 -8.61 -7.69 -10.45
CA PRO A 28 -7.91 -8.54 -11.40
C PRO A 28 -6.39 -8.50 -11.18
N ILE A 29 -5.70 -9.56 -11.60
CA ILE A 29 -4.25 -9.53 -11.76
C ILE A 29 -3.95 -8.77 -13.06
N PRO A 30 -3.01 -7.80 -13.08
CA PRO A 30 -2.67 -7.06 -14.29
C PRO A 30 -2.16 -7.97 -15.42
N ASP A 31 -2.39 -7.56 -16.68
CA ASP A 31 -2.01 -8.33 -17.85
C ASP A 31 -0.51 -8.64 -17.88
N GLY A 32 -0.17 -9.91 -18.10
CA GLY A 32 1.21 -10.40 -18.15
C GLY A 32 1.85 -10.66 -16.79
N TRP A 33 1.16 -10.39 -15.68
CA TRP A 33 1.61 -10.74 -14.33
C TRP A 33 0.99 -12.04 -13.84
N THR A 34 1.69 -12.72 -12.94
CA THR A 34 1.22 -13.95 -12.29
C THR A 34 1.50 -13.92 -10.80
N GLU A 35 0.54 -14.35 -9.98
CA GLU A 35 0.76 -14.60 -8.56
C GLU A 35 1.60 -15.86 -8.36
N PHE A 36 2.64 -15.79 -7.54
CA PHE A 36 3.49 -16.95 -7.25
C PHE A 36 3.67 -17.25 -5.76
N PHE A 37 3.37 -16.29 -4.89
CA PHE A 37 3.45 -16.47 -3.44
C PHE A 37 2.43 -15.55 -2.76
N HIS A 38 1.78 -16.03 -1.70
CA HIS A 38 0.91 -15.20 -0.88
C HIS A 38 0.86 -15.70 0.56
N ILE A 39 0.55 -14.79 1.49
CA ILE A 39 0.14 -15.06 2.86
C ILE A 39 -1.21 -14.36 3.06
N PRO A 40 -2.21 -15.02 3.68
CA PRO A 40 -2.16 -16.36 4.24
C PRO A 40 -2.16 -17.47 3.19
N ASN A 41 -1.53 -18.59 3.53
CA ASN A 41 -1.60 -19.84 2.76
C ASN A 41 -1.71 -21.03 3.73
N PRO A 42 -1.91 -22.29 3.26
CA PRO A 42 -2.06 -23.44 4.15
C PRO A 42 -0.90 -23.67 5.14
N THR A 43 0.29 -23.12 4.86
CA THR A 43 1.48 -23.22 5.72
C THR A 43 1.73 -21.99 6.60
N ASN A 44 1.09 -20.85 6.30
CA ASN A 44 1.21 -19.58 7.02
C ASN A 44 -0.18 -18.96 7.22
N SER A 45 -0.80 -19.17 8.40
CA SER A 45 -2.14 -18.66 8.72
C SER A 45 -2.17 -17.20 9.21
N THR A 46 -3.34 -16.54 9.08
CA THR A 46 -3.63 -15.12 9.37
C THR A 46 -3.58 -14.67 10.84
N ILE A 47 -2.77 -15.29 11.73
CA ILE A 47 -2.85 -15.03 13.19
C ILE A 47 -2.70 -13.53 13.55
N SER A 48 -1.99 -12.74 12.73
CA SER A 48 -1.80 -11.29 12.92
C SER A 48 -2.66 -10.39 12.03
N GLY A 49 -3.48 -10.96 11.14
CA GLY A 49 -4.17 -10.20 10.08
C GLY A 49 -3.24 -9.67 8.97
N PHE A 50 -1.98 -10.09 8.93
CA PHE A 50 -1.06 -9.76 7.84
C PHE A 50 -1.42 -10.54 6.57
N GLU A 51 -1.55 -9.83 5.46
CA GLU A 51 -1.74 -10.40 4.13
C GLU A 51 -0.74 -9.78 3.14
N ALA A 52 -0.17 -10.62 2.29
CA ALA A 52 0.79 -10.21 1.27
C ALA A 52 0.69 -11.11 0.05
N VAL A 53 0.94 -10.55 -1.13
CA VAL A 53 0.94 -11.29 -2.41
C VAL A 53 2.13 -10.85 -3.25
N SER A 54 2.82 -11.80 -3.87
CA SER A 54 3.90 -11.56 -4.82
C SER A 54 3.49 -11.90 -6.23
N PHE A 55 3.80 -10.99 -7.14
CA PHE A 55 3.52 -11.06 -8.56
C PHE A 55 4.82 -11.07 -9.35
N GLN A 56 4.85 -11.79 -10.46
CA GLN A 56 6.01 -11.85 -11.35
C GLN A 56 5.63 -11.65 -12.82
N ARG A 57 6.47 -10.89 -13.53
CA ARG A 57 6.49 -10.73 -14.99
C ARG A 57 7.94 -10.71 -15.47
N GLY A 58 8.42 -11.85 -15.99
CA GLY A 58 9.85 -12.00 -16.32
C GLY A 58 10.72 -11.83 -15.07
N ASP A 59 11.66 -10.88 -15.12
CA ASP A 59 12.55 -10.55 -14.00
C ASP A 59 11.98 -9.47 -13.06
N GLU A 60 10.80 -8.93 -13.38
CA GLU A 60 10.11 -7.98 -12.51
C GLU A 60 9.27 -8.72 -11.46
N ILE A 61 9.44 -8.31 -10.20
CA ILE A 61 8.70 -8.83 -9.05
C ILE A 61 8.04 -7.66 -8.33
N VAL A 62 6.75 -7.79 -8.04
CA VAL A 62 6.04 -6.85 -7.16
C VAL A 62 5.58 -7.59 -5.92
N ILE A 63 5.89 -7.04 -4.75
CA ILE A 63 5.37 -7.51 -3.47
C ILE A 63 4.33 -6.51 -2.99
N SER A 64 3.10 -6.99 -2.84
CA SER A 64 1.99 -6.19 -2.35
C SER A 64 1.63 -6.58 -0.92
N PHE A 65 1.52 -5.59 -0.04
CA PHE A 65 1.02 -5.76 1.32
C PHE A 65 -0.40 -5.21 1.42
N ALA A 66 -1.32 -5.99 2.01
CA ALA A 66 -2.67 -5.51 2.28
C ALA A 66 -2.68 -4.53 3.45
N GLY A 67 -3.65 -3.60 3.43
CA GLY A 67 -3.95 -2.76 4.59
C GLY A 67 -4.81 -3.48 5.63
N THR A 68 -5.32 -2.72 6.60
CA THR A 68 -6.32 -3.20 7.56
C THR A 68 -7.72 -3.11 6.98
N TYR A 69 -8.63 -3.98 7.42
CA TYR A 69 -10.02 -4.00 6.96
C TYR A 69 -10.87 -2.87 7.57
N ASP A 70 -11.80 -2.34 6.77
CA ASP A 70 -12.58 -1.12 7.03
C ASP A 70 -13.36 -1.13 8.35
N LYS A 71 -13.78 -2.31 8.83
CA LYS A 71 -14.46 -2.45 10.13
C LYS A 71 -13.59 -2.03 11.32
N ASP A 72 -12.27 -2.03 11.18
CA ASP A 72 -11.30 -1.72 12.23
C ASP A 72 -10.71 -0.31 12.10
N ILE A 73 -10.91 0.39 10.96
CA ILE A 73 -10.31 1.71 10.67
C ILE A 73 -10.92 2.85 11.53
N THR A 74 -12.19 2.74 11.94
CA THR A 74 -12.93 3.82 12.61
C THR A 74 -12.70 3.94 14.13
N GLY A 75 -11.97 3.01 14.76
CA GLY A 75 -11.71 3.07 16.21
C GLY A 75 -10.43 2.38 16.66
N ASP A 76 -10.19 1.16 16.19
CA ASP A 76 -9.07 0.34 16.68
C ASP A 76 -7.78 0.64 15.92
N TRP A 77 -7.82 0.90 14.62
CA TRP A 77 -6.62 1.15 13.81
C TRP A 77 -5.83 2.38 14.25
N VAL A 78 -6.49 3.53 14.46
CA VAL A 78 -5.81 4.78 14.88
C VAL A 78 -5.17 4.65 16.27
N ALA A 79 -5.77 3.87 17.16
CA ALA A 79 -5.20 3.58 18.49
C ALA A 79 -4.06 2.55 18.42
N ASN A 80 -4.12 1.61 17.48
CA ASN A 80 -3.19 0.46 17.37
C ASN A 80 -2.00 0.69 16.41
N THR A 81 -2.06 1.65 15.48
CA THR A 81 -0.97 1.90 14.51
C THR A 81 0.09 2.88 14.97
N GLY A 82 -0.09 3.51 16.13
CA GLY A 82 1.04 4.10 16.82
C GLY A 82 2.07 2.97 17.02
N LEU A 83 3.18 2.98 16.30
CA LEU A 83 4.22 1.95 16.38
C LEU A 83 4.79 1.75 17.80
N ALA A 84 4.37 2.59 18.75
CA ALA A 84 4.54 2.42 20.18
C ALA A 84 3.67 1.32 20.84
N THR A 85 2.62 0.79 20.20
CA THR A 85 1.66 -0.16 20.82
C THR A 85 1.80 -1.63 20.37
N GLY A 86 2.70 -1.94 19.43
CA GLY A 86 3.12 -3.31 19.10
C GLY A 86 2.43 -3.97 17.90
N PHE A 87 1.27 -3.47 17.43
CA PHE A 87 0.58 -4.02 16.25
C PHE A 87 1.33 -3.70 14.94
N GLY A 88 1.74 -2.44 14.77
CA GLY A 88 2.54 -2.02 13.62
C GLY A 88 3.93 -2.67 13.57
N SER A 89 4.55 -2.97 14.72
CA SER A 89 5.86 -3.64 14.76
C SER A 89 5.77 -5.12 14.37
N ALA A 90 4.70 -5.82 14.74
CA ALA A 90 4.49 -7.22 14.35
C ALA A 90 4.28 -7.37 12.83
N GLN A 91 3.39 -6.57 12.24
CA GLN A 91 3.16 -6.62 10.79
C GLN A 91 4.36 -6.10 9.99
N LEU A 92 5.14 -5.15 10.53
CA LEU A 92 6.40 -4.72 9.93
C LEU A 92 7.46 -5.84 9.92
N LEU A 93 7.58 -6.59 11.02
CA LEU A 93 8.45 -7.77 11.05
C LEU A 93 8.01 -8.77 9.98
N GLN A 94 6.72 -9.10 9.90
CA GLN A 94 6.19 -10.03 8.90
C GLN A 94 6.39 -9.53 7.46
N ALA A 95 6.23 -8.24 7.20
CA ALA A 95 6.49 -7.63 5.90
C ALA A 95 7.97 -7.76 5.49
N ALA A 96 8.89 -7.50 6.43
CA ALA A 96 10.32 -7.65 6.21
C ALA A 96 10.71 -9.12 5.99
N GLU A 97 10.17 -10.06 6.78
CA GLU A 97 10.40 -11.50 6.59
C GLU A 97 9.86 -11.98 5.23
N TYR A 98 8.67 -11.52 4.83
CA TYR A 98 8.08 -11.85 3.54
C TYR A 98 8.95 -11.35 2.39
N TYR A 99 9.41 -10.08 2.45
CA TYR A 99 10.35 -9.54 1.47
C TYR A 99 11.65 -10.35 1.41
N LEU A 100 12.25 -10.69 2.56
CA LEU A 100 13.49 -11.47 2.61
C LEU A 100 13.30 -12.89 2.04
N GLN A 101 12.15 -13.53 2.28
CA GLN A 101 11.82 -14.83 1.69
C GLN A 101 11.71 -14.75 0.17
N VAL A 102 11.01 -13.74 -0.37
CA VAL A 102 10.87 -13.53 -1.81
C VAL A 102 12.23 -13.22 -2.44
N LYS A 103 13.04 -12.37 -1.79
CA LYS A 103 14.40 -12.05 -2.23
C LYS A 103 15.29 -13.29 -2.26
N ALA A 104 15.28 -14.10 -1.20
CA ALA A 104 16.06 -15.33 -1.13
C ALA A 104 15.62 -16.36 -2.19
N ALA A 105 14.31 -16.51 -2.43
CA ALA A 105 13.77 -17.38 -3.47
C ALA A 105 14.20 -16.98 -4.89
N ASN A 106 14.54 -15.71 -5.09
CA ASN A 106 14.96 -15.15 -6.38
C ASN A 106 16.47 -14.83 -6.44
N ALA A 107 17.26 -15.18 -5.43
CA ALA A 107 18.67 -14.80 -5.33
C ALA A 107 19.58 -15.34 -6.46
N SER A 108 19.16 -16.40 -7.15
CA SER A 108 19.87 -16.94 -8.31
C SER A 108 19.66 -16.12 -9.59
N ASN A 109 18.71 -15.19 -9.61
CA ASN A 109 18.44 -14.30 -10.72
C ASN A 109 19.05 -12.91 -10.44
N PRO A 110 20.22 -12.57 -11.01
CA PRO A 110 20.87 -11.29 -10.76
C PRO A 110 20.12 -10.10 -11.37
N ASP A 111 19.22 -10.35 -12.32
CA ASP A 111 18.43 -9.34 -13.00
C ASP A 111 17.06 -9.13 -12.33
N ALA A 112 16.72 -9.92 -11.31
CA ALA A 112 15.46 -9.80 -10.58
C ALA A 112 15.35 -8.44 -9.89
N ARG A 113 14.28 -7.70 -10.21
CA ARG A 113 13.97 -6.39 -9.61
C ARG A 113 12.74 -6.52 -8.75
N ILE A 114 12.85 -6.17 -7.47
CA ILE A 114 11.73 -6.19 -6.53
C ILE A 114 11.23 -4.76 -6.34
N THR A 115 9.94 -4.54 -6.57
CA THR A 115 9.22 -3.31 -6.21
C THR A 115 8.17 -3.66 -5.15
N LEU A 116 7.99 -2.76 -4.19
CA LEU A 116 7.01 -2.91 -3.13
C LEU A 116 5.78 -2.08 -3.44
N THR A 117 4.60 -2.56 -3.04
CA THR A 117 3.36 -1.82 -3.18
C THR A 117 2.38 -2.15 -2.07
N GLY A 118 1.36 -1.32 -1.92
CA GLY A 118 0.33 -1.52 -0.92
C GLY A 118 -0.53 -0.27 -0.74
N HIS A 119 -1.69 -0.48 -0.13
CA HIS A 119 -2.65 0.57 0.19
C HIS A 119 -2.75 0.75 1.70
N SER A 120 -3.01 1.97 2.18
CA SER A 120 -3.26 2.23 3.61
C SER A 120 -2.09 1.76 4.48
N LEU A 121 -2.37 0.93 5.51
CA LEU A 121 -1.35 0.26 6.33
C LEU A 121 -0.34 -0.51 5.47
N GLY A 122 -0.80 -1.25 4.47
CA GLY A 122 0.06 -2.01 3.57
C GLY A 122 0.98 -1.11 2.74
N GLY A 123 0.50 0.08 2.36
CA GLY A 123 1.32 1.12 1.74
C GLY A 123 2.42 1.60 2.69
N GLY A 124 2.09 1.86 3.95
CA GLY A 124 3.09 2.25 4.97
C GLY A 124 4.13 1.16 5.20
N LEU A 125 3.72 -0.11 5.23
CA LEU A 125 4.63 -1.27 5.32
C LEU A 125 5.54 -1.35 4.09
N ALA A 126 4.98 -1.20 2.88
CA ALA A 126 5.74 -1.19 1.64
C ALA A 126 6.80 -0.08 1.63
N ALA A 127 6.43 1.13 2.07
CA ALA A 127 7.34 2.24 2.13
C ALA A 127 8.46 2.04 3.15
N LEU A 128 8.16 1.54 4.36
CA LEU A 128 9.17 1.25 5.38
C LEU A 128 10.15 0.17 4.93
N VAL A 129 9.64 -0.96 4.44
CA VAL A 129 10.50 -2.04 3.90
C VAL A 129 11.33 -1.52 2.72
N GLY A 130 10.74 -0.67 1.86
CA GLY A 130 11.42 -0.04 0.74
C GLY A 130 12.61 0.79 1.18
N VAL A 131 12.42 1.74 2.10
CA VAL A 131 13.53 2.58 2.56
C VAL A 131 14.57 1.79 3.36
N PHE A 132 14.14 0.80 4.15
CA PHE A 132 15.04 -0.02 4.96
C PHE A 132 15.94 -0.89 4.11
N PHE A 133 15.43 -1.50 3.03
CA PHE A 133 16.22 -2.41 2.21
C PHE A 133 16.73 -1.78 0.91
N GLY A 134 16.35 -0.53 0.62
CA GLY A 134 16.77 0.19 -0.58
C GLY A 134 16.03 -0.23 -1.84
N GLU A 135 14.76 -0.59 -1.71
CA GLU A 135 13.88 -1.02 -2.81
C GLU A 135 12.93 0.11 -3.22
N GLU A 136 12.51 0.10 -4.49
CA GLU A 136 11.45 0.99 -4.98
C GLU A 136 10.10 0.63 -4.36
N ALA A 137 9.28 1.64 -4.03
CA ALA A 137 7.93 1.43 -3.55
C ALA A 137 6.92 2.38 -4.20
N VAL A 138 5.85 1.81 -4.77
CA VAL A 138 4.69 2.55 -5.29
C VAL A 138 3.52 2.33 -4.36
N THR A 139 3.10 3.36 -3.63
CA THR A 139 2.13 3.26 -2.54
C THR A 139 0.88 4.07 -2.82
N PHE A 140 -0.23 3.66 -2.21
CA PHE A 140 -1.56 4.22 -2.43
C PHE A 140 -2.21 4.59 -1.11
N ASP A 141 -2.63 5.84 -0.94
CA ASP A 141 -3.16 6.37 0.33
C ASP A 141 -2.33 5.85 1.52
N GLN A 142 -1.01 6.06 1.47
CA GLN A 142 -0.06 5.43 2.37
C GLN A 142 -0.28 5.84 3.84
N ALA A 143 -0.25 4.87 4.77
CA ALA A 143 -0.18 5.17 6.20
C ALA A 143 1.04 6.03 6.55
N PRO A 144 0.89 7.10 7.35
CA PRO A 144 1.91 8.11 7.55
C PRO A 144 3.01 7.67 8.54
N PHE A 145 3.91 6.81 8.08
CA PHE A 145 4.93 6.14 8.91
C PHE A 145 6.33 6.76 8.85
N ALA A 146 6.50 8.02 8.41
CA ALA A 146 7.81 8.68 8.33
C ALA A 146 8.60 8.61 9.65
N ASN A 147 7.94 8.86 10.79
CA ASN A 147 8.57 8.87 12.11
C ASN A 147 9.22 7.53 12.50
N SER A 148 8.79 6.41 11.91
CA SER A 148 9.35 5.07 12.13
C SER A 148 10.71 4.89 11.49
N ALA A 149 10.96 5.61 10.40
CA ALA A 149 12.22 5.55 9.68
C ALA A 149 13.23 6.56 10.25
N GLU A 150 12.77 7.64 10.86
CA GLU A 150 13.63 8.66 11.46
C GLU A 150 14.27 8.26 12.79
N LYS A 151 15.48 8.77 13.01
CA LYS A 151 16.24 8.51 14.24
C LYS A 151 15.71 9.37 15.38
N ASN A 152 15.54 8.78 16.57
CA ASN A 152 15.13 9.44 17.81
C ASN A 152 13.71 10.05 17.83
N LEU A 153 12.86 9.80 16.81
CA LEU A 153 11.46 10.25 16.85
C LEU A 153 10.56 9.29 17.63
N LEU A 154 10.84 7.98 17.57
CA LEU A 154 10.13 6.96 18.33
C LEU A 154 11.08 6.22 19.28
N THR A 155 10.55 5.77 20.41
CA THR A 155 11.25 4.91 21.36
C THR A 155 10.36 3.69 21.65
N PRO A 156 10.83 2.46 21.37
CA PRO A 156 12.17 2.13 20.89
C PRO A 156 12.39 2.49 19.41
N ASP A 157 13.66 2.55 18.96
CA ASP A 157 14.00 2.86 17.54
C ASP A 157 13.52 1.72 16.63
N VAL A 158 12.56 2.00 15.75
CA VAL A 158 11.85 0.97 14.98
C VAL A 158 12.78 0.22 14.03
N ALA A 159 13.62 0.90 13.26
CA ALA A 159 14.53 0.26 12.32
C ALA A 159 15.59 -0.60 13.02
N ALA A 160 16.14 -0.12 14.14
CA ALA A 160 17.11 -0.88 14.93
C ALA A 160 16.48 -2.09 15.64
N ASN A 161 15.23 -1.97 16.13
CA ASN A 161 14.51 -3.09 16.73
C ASN A 161 14.14 -4.14 15.68
N LEU A 162 13.65 -3.72 14.52
CA LEU A 162 13.39 -4.62 13.40
C LEU A 162 14.65 -5.43 13.03
N LYS A 163 15.82 -4.78 12.97
CA LYS A 163 17.08 -5.50 12.73
C LYS A 163 17.35 -6.55 13.81
N SER A 164 17.17 -6.19 15.08
CA SER A 164 17.36 -7.12 16.21
C SER A 164 16.39 -8.31 16.12
N ASP A 165 15.12 -8.07 15.81
CA ASP A 165 14.10 -9.10 15.71
C ASP A 165 14.37 -10.05 14.54
N LEU A 166 14.82 -9.53 13.39
CA LEU A 166 15.21 -10.35 12.24
C LEU A 166 16.45 -11.21 12.53
N LEU A 167 17.44 -10.70 13.26
CA LEU A 167 18.58 -11.50 13.71
C LEU A 167 18.13 -12.64 14.66
N LEU A 168 17.17 -12.37 15.56
CA LEU A 168 16.58 -13.38 16.44
C LEU A 168 15.74 -14.42 15.67
N ALA A 169 15.11 -14.02 14.57
CA ALA A 169 14.40 -14.90 13.65
C ALA A 169 15.33 -15.77 12.78
N GLY A 170 16.66 -15.55 12.84
CA GLY A 170 17.67 -16.39 12.20
C GLY A 170 18.23 -15.85 10.88
N TYR A 171 17.86 -14.62 10.48
CA TYR A 171 18.48 -13.96 9.33
C TYR A 171 19.91 -13.54 9.67
N SER A 172 20.81 -13.60 8.70
CA SER A 172 22.22 -13.21 8.87
C SER A 172 22.42 -11.71 8.63
N GLU A 173 23.56 -11.17 9.10
CA GLU A 173 23.98 -9.80 8.76
C GLU A 173 24.10 -9.58 7.23
N ALA A 174 24.39 -10.64 6.47
CA ALA A 174 24.43 -10.56 5.01
C ALA A 174 23.04 -10.38 4.40
N ASP A 175 22.03 -11.08 4.92
CA ASP A 175 20.64 -10.92 4.50
C ASP A 175 20.13 -9.49 4.81
N LEU A 176 20.61 -8.93 5.92
CA LEU A 176 20.22 -7.60 6.43
C LEU A 176 21.15 -6.46 5.99
N ALA A 177 21.93 -6.65 4.92
CA ALA A 177 22.88 -5.66 4.44
C ALA A 177 22.19 -4.31 4.07
N GLY A 178 21.01 -4.36 3.46
CA GLY A 178 20.21 -3.17 3.12
C GLY A 178 19.83 -2.36 4.37
N LEU A 179 19.22 -3.02 5.36
CA LEU A 179 18.85 -2.40 6.64
C LEU A 179 20.06 -1.86 7.41
N THR A 180 21.18 -2.56 7.35
CA THR A 180 22.45 -2.07 7.92
C THR A 180 22.92 -0.78 7.25
N ASN A 181 22.89 -0.75 5.92
CA ASN A 181 23.24 0.44 5.15
C ASN A 181 22.28 1.61 5.44
N PHE A 182 20.98 1.35 5.54
CA PHE A 182 19.98 2.35 5.96
C PHE A 182 20.33 2.97 7.31
N LEU A 183 20.57 2.15 8.34
CA LEU A 183 20.91 2.63 9.69
C LEU A 183 22.18 3.49 9.69
N GLN A 184 23.21 3.08 8.95
CA GLN A 184 24.46 3.85 8.80
C GLN A 184 24.24 5.19 8.11
N LEU A 185 23.54 5.20 6.97
CA LEU A 185 23.25 6.43 6.22
C LEU A 185 22.38 7.39 7.03
N ARG A 186 21.40 6.88 7.77
CA ARG A 186 20.55 7.68 8.66
C ARG A 186 21.37 8.35 9.76
N ASP A 187 22.36 7.65 10.31
CA ASP A 187 23.25 8.20 11.33
C ASP A 187 24.18 9.30 10.81
N ILE A 188 24.62 9.19 9.54
CA ILE A 188 25.54 10.13 8.91
C ILE A 188 24.79 11.36 8.37
N ASN A 189 23.67 11.15 7.68
CA ASN A 189 22.99 12.18 6.89
C ASN A 189 21.76 12.76 7.59
N GLY A 190 21.18 12.06 8.57
CA GLY A 190 19.86 12.37 9.11
C GLY A 190 18.72 12.06 8.13
N GLY A 191 17.49 12.41 8.53
CA GLY A 191 16.28 12.17 7.73
C GLY A 191 15.99 10.69 7.46
N ILE A 192 15.32 10.42 6.35
CA ILE A 192 14.98 9.06 5.89
C ILE A 192 15.79 8.75 4.63
N PRO A 193 16.91 7.99 4.73
CA PRO A 193 17.62 7.47 3.56
C PRO A 193 16.67 6.72 2.64
N ASN A 194 16.95 6.73 1.33
CA ASN A 194 16.16 6.07 0.29
C ASN A 194 14.71 6.58 0.13
N SER A 195 14.31 7.67 0.81
CA SER A 195 12.96 8.23 0.65
C SER A 195 12.61 8.64 -0.78
N ASN A 196 13.61 8.93 -1.62
CA ASN A 196 13.43 9.20 -3.05
C ASN A 196 13.02 7.96 -3.88
N LEU A 197 13.06 6.75 -3.31
CA LEU A 197 12.60 5.52 -3.95
C LEU A 197 11.12 5.24 -3.69
N VAL A 198 10.46 6.05 -2.86
CA VAL A 198 9.05 5.87 -2.49
C VAL A 198 8.21 6.96 -3.15
N SER A 199 7.21 6.52 -3.91
CA SER A 199 6.15 7.38 -4.44
C SER A 199 4.81 7.05 -3.78
N ASN A 200 4.03 8.09 -3.50
CA ASN A 200 2.68 7.99 -2.96
C ASN A 200 1.67 8.59 -3.95
N ILE A 201 0.63 7.82 -4.29
CA ILE A 201 -0.53 8.31 -5.03
C ILE A 201 -1.69 8.30 -4.05
N ARG A 202 -2.37 9.44 -3.87
CA ARG A 202 -3.47 9.53 -2.92
C ARG A 202 -4.72 10.18 -3.49
N VAL A 203 -5.89 9.86 -2.94
CA VAL A 203 -7.13 10.59 -3.21
C VAL A 203 -7.21 11.83 -2.31
N ASP A 204 -7.64 12.97 -2.84
CA ASP A 204 -7.84 14.17 -2.03
C ASP A 204 -8.92 13.93 -0.95
N GLY A 205 -8.70 14.44 0.26
CA GLY A 205 -9.69 14.32 1.35
C GLY A 205 -9.88 12.90 1.94
N GLU A 206 -9.03 11.94 1.59
CA GLU A 206 -9.03 10.60 2.19
C GLU A 206 -8.70 10.60 3.69
N PHE A 207 -9.01 9.49 4.36
CA PHE A 207 -9.01 9.35 5.83
C PHE A 207 -7.69 9.72 6.50
N LEU A 208 -6.57 9.28 5.94
CA LEU A 208 -5.22 9.48 6.47
C LEU A 208 -4.73 10.92 6.22
N SER A 209 -5.26 11.59 5.21
CA SER A 209 -5.01 13.01 4.92
C SER A 209 -5.81 13.97 5.81
N SER A 210 -6.65 13.45 6.70
CA SER A 210 -7.47 14.23 7.64
C SER A 210 -6.89 14.25 9.05
N ALA A 211 -7.14 15.34 9.79
CA ALA A 211 -6.70 15.44 11.19
C ALA A 211 -7.38 14.37 12.07
N PRO A 212 -6.67 13.76 13.04
CA PRO A 212 -5.30 14.08 13.47
C PRO A 212 -4.19 13.37 12.68
N LEU A 213 -4.52 12.47 11.75
CA LEU A 213 -3.53 11.65 11.04
C LEU A 213 -2.67 12.48 10.08
N SER A 214 -3.24 13.56 9.53
CA SER A 214 -2.52 14.55 8.73
C SER A 214 -1.40 15.30 9.45
N LEU A 215 -1.21 15.07 10.77
CA LEU A 215 -0.07 15.58 11.53
C LEU A 215 1.17 14.70 11.40
N TYR A 216 1.03 13.51 10.83
CA TYR A 216 2.11 12.58 10.56
C TYR A 216 2.35 12.52 9.06
N ASP A 217 3.60 12.38 8.67
CA ASP A 217 3.99 12.37 7.25
C ASP A 217 4.08 10.94 6.69
N PRO A 218 3.65 10.70 5.44
CA PRO A 218 4.00 9.49 4.70
C PRO A 218 5.51 9.45 4.42
N VAL A 219 6.03 8.24 4.22
CA VAL A 219 7.40 8.07 3.72
C VAL A 219 7.40 8.36 2.22
N GLY A 220 8.36 9.14 1.76
CA GLY A 220 8.57 9.41 0.33
C GLY A 220 8.75 10.89 0.05
N THR A 221 9.15 11.20 -1.19
CA THR A 221 9.31 12.59 -1.65
C THR A 221 8.43 12.94 -2.85
N THR A 222 7.78 11.94 -3.46
CA THR A 222 6.89 12.12 -4.61
C THR A 222 5.46 11.83 -4.21
N GLU A 223 4.59 12.83 -4.31
CA GLU A 223 3.15 12.70 -4.04
C GLU A 223 2.35 13.10 -5.28
N THR A 224 1.42 12.25 -5.69
CA THR A 224 0.38 12.58 -6.68
C THR A 224 -0.95 12.58 -5.97
N VAL A 225 -1.64 13.73 -5.98
CA VAL A 225 -3.00 13.84 -5.42
C VAL A 225 -4.02 13.74 -6.55
N LEU A 226 -4.96 12.81 -6.43
CA LEU A 226 -6.09 12.62 -7.32
C LEU A 226 -7.26 13.44 -6.78
N ASP A 227 -7.64 14.48 -7.51
CA ASP A 227 -8.77 15.31 -7.13
C ASP A 227 -10.10 14.69 -7.58
N HIS A 228 -11.19 15.16 -6.98
CA HIS A 228 -12.54 14.72 -7.32
C HIS A 228 -13.55 15.86 -7.10
N GLY A 229 -14.80 15.64 -7.54
CA GLY A 229 -15.91 16.57 -7.31
C GLY A 229 -16.31 16.66 -5.84
N PRO A 230 -17.10 17.67 -5.44
CA PRO A 230 -17.49 17.86 -4.04
C PRO A 230 -18.06 16.60 -3.40
N TYR A 231 -17.51 16.19 -2.26
CA TYR A 231 -18.02 15.09 -1.46
C TYR A 231 -17.82 15.40 0.02
N SER A 232 -18.91 15.37 0.79
CA SER A 232 -18.92 15.82 2.20
C SER A 232 -19.04 14.68 3.21
N ASN A 233 -19.05 13.43 2.74
CA ASN A 233 -19.18 12.24 3.57
C ASN A 233 -17.80 11.78 4.10
N PRO A 234 -17.73 10.79 5.03
CA PRO A 234 -16.53 10.55 5.81
C PRO A 234 -15.37 10.18 4.91
N SER A 235 -14.20 10.72 5.26
CA SER A 235 -12.92 10.52 4.59
C SER A 235 -12.55 9.04 4.37
N ILE A 236 -13.22 8.10 5.04
CA ILE A 236 -13.12 6.65 4.83
C ILE A 236 -13.60 6.18 3.44
N ASP A 237 -14.64 6.79 2.87
CA ASP A 237 -15.13 6.42 1.54
C ASP A 237 -14.08 6.78 0.46
N MET A 238 -13.40 7.91 0.65
CA MET A 238 -12.31 8.36 -0.24
C MET A 238 -11.05 7.53 -0.06
N HIS A 239 -10.90 6.84 1.07
CA HIS A 239 -9.83 5.88 1.36
C HIS A 239 -10.09 4.51 0.69
N SER A 240 -10.55 4.54 -0.56
CA SER A 240 -10.96 3.38 -1.34
C SER A 240 -9.96 3.09 -2.45
N MET A 241 -9.25 1.98 -2.33
CA MET A 241 -8.33 1.49 -3.35
C MET A 241 -9.02 1.30 -4.72
N ALA A 242 -10.32 0.97 -4.73
CA ALA A 242 -11.08 0.77 -5.97
C ALA A 242 -11.40 2.10 -6.66
N LEU A 243 -11.80 3.12 -5.88
CA LEU A 243 -11.99 4.46 -6.40
C LEU A 243 -10.67 5.03 -6.96
N LEU A 244 -9.59 4.90 -6.19
CA LEU A 244 -8.25 5.34 -6.60
C LEU A 244 -7.84 4.68 -7.92
N THR A 245 -7.94 3.36 -8.01
CA THR A 245 -7.57 2.60 -9.21
C THR A 245 -8.43 3.00 -10.41
N ALA A 246 -9.75 3.18 -10.21
CA ALA A 246 -10.65 3.62 -11.27
C ALA A 246 -10.30 5.04 -11.78
N PHE A 247 -9.88 5.96 -10.90
CA PHE A 247 -9.36 7.26 -11.33
C PHE A 247 -8.11 7.11 -12.20
N LEU A 248 -7.14 6.28 -11.79
CA LEU A 248 -5.92 6.04 -12.55
C LEU A 248 -6.19 5.42 -13.93
N GLN A 249 -6.97 4.34 -13.99
CA GLN A 249 -7.35 3.66 -15.24
C GLN A 249 -8.13 4.59 -16.18
N SER A 250 -9.05 5.41 -15.64
CA SER A 250 -9.80 6.38 -16.45
C SER A 250 -8.89 7.47 -17.04
N ALA A 251 -7.90 7.95 -16.27
CA ALA A 251 -6.93 8.93 -16.74
C ALA A 251 -6.05 8.36 -17.85
N GLN A 252 -5.61 7.10 -17.71
CA GLN A 252 -4.85 6.43 -18.75
C GLN A 252 -5.66 6.23 -20.04
N SER A 253 -6.92 5.82 -19.93
CA SER A 253 -7.80 5.55 -21.08
C SER A 253 -7.99 6.77 -21.99
N VAL A 254 -7.94 7.98 -21.43
CA VAL A 254 -8.14 9.23 -22.18
C VAL A 254 -6.83 9.95 -22.51
N ALA A 255 -5.67 9.46 -22.06
CA ALA A 255 -4.37 10.14 -22.19
C ALA A 255 -3.98 10.46 -23.65
N ASN A 256 -4.45 9.65 -24.60
CA ASN A 256 -4.23 9.83 -26.05
C ASN A 256 -5.52 10.14 -26.82
N SER A 257 -6.59 10.53 -26.13
CA SER A 257 -7.87 10.86 -26.76
C SER A 257 -7.96 12.33 -27.16
N ASP A 258 -8.86 12.65 -28.09
CA ASP A 258 -9.18 14.04 -28.48
C ASP A 258 -9.80 14.85 -27.33
N ASN A 259 -10.18 14.21 -26.21
CA ASN A 259 -10.81 14.85 -25.07
C ASN A 259 -10.26 14.31 -23.72
N PRO A 260 -9.02 14.68 -23.35
CA PRO A 260 -8.34 14.15 -22.15
C PRO A 260 -8.99 14.55 -20.82
N GLN A 261 -10.06 15.36 -20.85
CA GLN A 261 -10.82 15.82 -19.69
C GLN A 261 -12.08 14.97 -19.42
N GLN A 262 -12.18 13.77 -20.01
CA GLN A 262 -13.29 12.84 -19.82
C GLN A 262 -12.93 11.69 -18.86
N THR A 263 -12.15 11.98 -17.82
CA THR A 263 -11.82 11.02 -16.76
C THR A 263 -12.99 10.84 -15.79
N LEU A 264 -12.97 9.77 -15.00
CA LEU A 264 -13.97 9.56 -13.95
C LEU A 264 -13.93 10.70 -12.92
N SER A 265 -12.75 11.18 -12.54
CA SER A 265 -12.59 12.36 -11.67
C SER A 265 -13.32 13.59 -12.24
N GLU A 266 -13.14 13.90 -13.53
CA GLU A 266 -13.84 15.01 -14.17
C GLU A 266 -15.36 14.83 -14.25
N VAL A 267 -15.84 13.59 -14.39
CA VAL A 267 -17.27 13.29 -14.29
C VAL A 267 -17.80 13.56 -12.88
N THR A 268 -17.06 13.22 -11.83
CA THR A 268 -17.48 13.51 -10.45
C THR A 268 -17.60 15.02 -10.17
N LYS A 269 -16.78 15.85 -10.82
CA LYS A 269 -16.86 17.33 -10.73
C LYS A 269 -18.12 17.90 -11.39
N LYS A 270 -18.62 17.24 -12.43
CA LYS A 270 -19.83 17.67 -13.18
C LYS A 270 -21.12 17.10 -12.58
N ILE A 271 -21.08 15.87 -12.09
CA ILE A 271 -22.18 15.19 -11.44
C ILE A 271 -21.86 15.11 -9.95
N THR A 272 -22.11 16.21 -9.23
CA THR A 272 -21.64 16.41 -7.84
C THR A 272 -22.18 15.39 -6.84
N ASN A 273 -23.27 14.68 -7.16
CA ASN A 273 -23.83 13.63 -6.31
C ASN A 273 -23.34 12.23 -6.69
N LEU A 274 -22.47 12.08 -7.70
CA LEU A 274 -22.06 10.78 -8.21
C LEU A 274 -21.33 9.95 -7.16
N LEU A 275 -20.38 10.55 -6.44
CA LEU A 275 -19.68 9.86 -5.35
C LEU A 275 -20.66 9.41 -4.27
N GLY A 276 -21.61 10.28 -3.88
CA GLY A 276 -22.68 9.92 -2.95
C GLY A 276 -23.50 8.73 -3.42
N MET A 277 -23.84 8.65 -4.71
CA MET A 277 -24.55 7.48 -5.24
C MET A 277 -23.69 6.21 -5.25
N ILE A 278 -22.40 6.34 -5.60
CA ILE A 278 -21.45 5.21 -5.67
C ILE A 278 -21.28 4.56 -4.28
N PHE A 279 -21.22 5.36 -3.23
CA PHE A 279 -21.02 4.92 -1.84
C PHE A 279 -22.32 4.66 -1.07
N ASP A 280 -23.49 4.80 -1.70
CA ASP A 280 -24.79 4.53 -1.08
C ASP A 280 -25.16 3.04 -1.20
N ASP A 281 -25.35 2.37 -0.05
CA ASP A 281 -25.67 0.95 0.07
C ASP A 281 -27.10 0.58 -0.38
N SER A 282 -27.95 1.59 -0.54
CA SER A 282 -29.27 1.47 -1.14
C SER A 282 -29.23 1.62 -2.67
N LEU A 283 -28.06 1.94 -3.24
CA LEU A 283 -27.84 2.12 -4.68
C LEU A 283 -26.77 1.17 -5.22
N TYR A 284 -25.50 1.59 -5.17
CA TYR A 284 -24.40 0.94 -5.88
C TYR A 284 -23.35 0.32 -4.95
N ALA A 285 -23.30 0.73 -3.68
CA ALA A 285 -22.37 0.18 -2.72
C ALA A 285 -22.86 -1.19 -2.22
N ALA A 286 -21.92 -2.12 -2.08
CA ALA A 286 -22.14 -3.39 -1.41
C ALA A 286 -20.91 -3.74 -0.56
N SER A 287 -21.12 -4.50 0.52
CA SER A 287 -20.01 -4.97 1.35
C SER A 287 -19.05 -5.84 0.51
N THR A 288 -17.76 -5.51 0.56
CA THR A 288 -16.73 -6.15 -0.25
C THR A 288 -16.40 -7.57 0.23
N ASP A 289 -16.67 -7.90 1.49
CA ASP A 289 -16.52 -9.24 2.08
C ASP A 289 -17.63 -10.24 1.72
N THR A 290 -18.64 -9.81 0.95
CA THR A 290 -19.76 -10.67 0.55
C THR A 290 -19.63 -11.17 -0.90
N ASP A 291 -20.50 -12.11 -1.26
CA ASP A 291 -20.69 -12.57 -2.65
C ASP A 291 -21.50 -11.60 -3.52
N THR A 292 -21.88 -10.44 -2.99
CA THR A 292 -22.51 -9.37 -3.77
C THR A 292 -21.42 -8.52 -4.40
N LYS A 293 -21.54 -8.25 -5.70
CA LYS A 293 -20.55 -7.46 -6.42
C LYS A 293 -20.74 -5.98 -6.07
N ASN A 294 -19.71 -5.35 -5.54
CA ASN A 294 -19.69 -3.91 -5.33
C ASN A 294 -19.36 -3.18 -6.65
N LEU A 295 -19.96 -2.02 -6.91
CA LEU A 295 -19.80 -1.31 -8.18
C LEU A 295 -18.33 -0.94 -8.43
N LEU A 296 -17.65 -0.34 -7.46
CA LEU A 296 -16.27 0.14 -7.63
C LEU A 296 -15.31 -1.02 -7.94
N GLU A 297 -15.43 -2.14 -7.24
CA GLU A 297 -14.67 -3.37 -7.47
C GLU A 297 -14.96 -3.97 -8.84
N HIS A 298 -16.11 -3.68 -9.44
CA HIS A 298 -16.39 -4.08 -10.81
C HIS A 298 -15.76 -3.16 -11.86
N LEU A 299 -15.57 -1.88 -11.53
CA LEU A 299 -15.00 -0.91 -12.48
C LEU A 299 -13.51 -1.15 -12.73
N VAL A 300 -12.83 -1.82 -11.80
CA VAL A 300 -11.38 -2.04 -11.81
C VAL A 300 -10.95 -3.38 -12.41
#